data_AF-G0NNN7-F1
#
_entry.id   AF-G0NNN7-F1
#
_cell.length_a   1.000
_cell.length_b   1.000
_cell.length_c   1.000
_cell.angle_alpha   90.00
_cell.angle_beta   90.00
_cell.angle_gamma   90.00
#
_symmetry.space_group_name_H-M   'P 1'
#
loop_
_entity.id
_entity.type
_entity.pdbx_description
1 polymer ?
#
loop_
_entity_poly.entity_id
_entity_poly.type
_entity_poly.pdbx_seq_one_letter_code
_entity_poly.pdbx_strand_id
1 'polypeptide(L)'
;MNYEDDMSYDAIFDQLGSEEESSMRKEWVNGANFFIRANNDTQLFFERMSEKLAHWYTPDMGIMIQQCHTWKKPVCAYIPHNVVYSWEWMFTEQKDPPYLMQLDCETDGGSKLMQLGRYGFHFVNPDGSCNERNVAMAKQKMENGTVEVKMTKTLPSWGRLQFKAYWYIVDYMLWTPIIGEYIKPYLAMIGFILMITI
;
A
#
# COMPACT_ATOMS: atom_id res chain seq x y z
N MET A 1 16.91 12.75 -2.75
CA MET A 1 16.36 11.69 -3.61
C MET A 1 15.79 12.41 -4.80
N ASN A 2 16.24 12.09 -6.00
CA ASN A 2 15.96 12.84 -7.22
C ASN A 2 15.15 11.94 -8.18
N TYR A 3 14.13 11.26 -7.66
CA TYR A 3 13.36 10.28 -8.43
C TYR A 3 12.51 10.95 -9.51
N GLU A 4 12.02 12.15 -9.21
CA GLU A 4 11.33 13.07 -10.11
C GLU A 4 12.22 13.57 -11.26
N ASP A 5 13.53 13.61 -11.05
CA ASP A 5 14.53 14.02 -12.06
C ASP A 5 14.92 12.86 -12.99
N ASP A 6 14.60 11.62 -12.61
CA ASP A 6 14.83 10.47 -13.48
C ASP A 6 13.80 10.48 -14.63
N MET A 7 14.29 10.84 -15.80
CA MET A 7 13.49 10.93 -17.03
C MET A 7 13.24 9.55 -17.67
N SER A 8 13.82 8.46 -17.13
CA SER A 8 13.60 7.11 -17.65
C SER A 8 12.22 6.54 -17.29
N TYR A 9 11.55 7.12 -16.30
CA TYR A 9 10.24 6.70 -15.81
C TYR A 9 9.18 7.77 -16.06
N ASP A 10 7.99 7.29 -16.42
CA ASP A 10 6.82 8.11 -16.70
C ASP A 10 5.86 8.17 -15.49
N ALA A 11 5.81 7.09 -14.71
CA ALA A 11 4.97 6.97 -13.53
C ALA A 11 5.70 6.21 -12.41
N ILE A 12 5.73 6.77 -11.21
CA ILE A 12 6.41 6.20 -10.05
C ILE A 12 5.39 6.05 -8.93
N PHE A 13 5.13 4.82 -8.50
CA PHE A 13 4.07 4.49 -7.55
C PHE A 13 4.63 3.99 -6.22
N ASP A 14 3.92 4.22 -5.11
CA ASP A 14 4.16 3.47 -3.88
C ASP A 14 3.86 1.98 -4.08
N GLN A 15 4.46 1.15 -3.23
CA GLN A 15 4.42 -0.30 -3.39
C GLN A 15 3.97 -1.03 -2.12
N LEU A 16 3.43 -2.22 -2.34
CA LEU A 16 3.03 -3.17 -1.32
C LEU A 16 4.17 -4.10 -0.92
N GLY A 17 3.96 -4.78 0.21
CA GLY A 17 4.87 -5.80 0.71
C GLY A 17 5.92 -5.21 1.64
N SER A 18 7.00 -5.99 1.82
CA SER A 18 8.06 -5.65 2.76
C SER A 18 9.41 -6.06 2.21
N GLU A 19 10.41 -5.20 2.41
CA GLU A 19 11.80 -5.52 2.04
C GLU A 19 12.31 -6.76 2.80
N GLU A 20 11.92 -6.89 4.07
CA GLU A 20 12.39 -7.89 5.02
C GLU A 20 11.82 -9.29 4.74
N GLU A 21 10.59 -9.38 4.23
CA GLU A 21 9.88 -10.67 4.06
C GLU A 21 10.03 -11.30 2.67
N SER A 22 10.96 -10.81 1.84
CA SER A 22 11.14 -11.25 0.44
C SER A 22 9.82 -11.38 -0.35
N SER A 23 8.86 -10.49 -0.06
CA SER A 23 7.53 -10.57 -0.66
C SER A 23 7.60 -10.41 -2.18
N MET A 24 6.86 -11.26 -2.90
CA MET A 24 6.76 -11.18 -4.36
C MET A 24 5.78 -10.09 -4.82
N ARG A 25 5.06 -9.49 -3.86
CA ARG A 25 4.20 -8.31 -4.03
C ARG A 25 4.99 -7.00 -4.01
N LYS A 26 6.31 -7.05 -3.79
CA LYS A 26 7.19 -5.95 -4.20
C LYS A 26 6.92 -5.65 -5.68
N GLU A 27 6.83 -4.38 -6.03
CA GLU A 27 6.37 -3.92 -7.36
C GLU A 27 4.85 -4.09 -7.63
N TRP A 28 4.03 -4.30 -6.62
CA TRP A 28 2.59 -4.04 -6.74
C TRP A 28 2.27 -2.65 -6.22
N VAL A 29 1.56 -1.87 -7.03
CA VAL A 29 1.10 -0.53 -6.66
C VAL A 29 0.21 -0.61 -5.42
N ASN A 30 0.52 0.20 -4.40
CA ASN A 30 -0.34 0.35 -3.23
C ASN A 30 -1.46 1.37 -3.51
N GLY A 31 -1.14 2.47 -4.20
CA GLY A 31 -2.09 3.35 -4.86
C GLY A 31 -2.40 4.67 -4.16
N ALA A 32 -1.79 4.98 -3.00
CA ALA A 32 -2.06 6.24 -2.31
C ALA A 32 -1.10 7.36 -2.69
N ASN A 33 0.16 7.04 -3.02
CA ASN A 33 1.18 8.02 -3.33
C ASN A 33 1.83 7.69 -4.66
N PHE A 34 1.86 8.66 -5.56
CA PHE A 34 2.50 8.50 -6.86
C PHE A 34 3.00 9.83 -7.40
N PHE A 35 4.07 9.74 -8.19
CA PHE A 35 4.58 10.81 -9.01
C PHE A 35 4.35 10.47 -10.47
N ILE A 36 3.63 11.33 -11.19
CA ILE A 36 3.25 11.10 -12.59
C ILE A 36 3.78 12.23 -13.44
N ARG A 37 4.52 11.88 -14.49
CA ARG A 37 4.93 12.82 -15.51
C ARG A 37 3.78 13.01 -16.49
N ALA A 38 3.34 14.25 -16.66
CA ALA A 38 2.27 14.56 -17.61
C ALA A 38 2.76 14.33 -19.06
N ASN A 39 2.18 13.34 -19.73
CA ASN A 39 2.37 13.05 -21.15
C ASN A 39 1.16 12.26 -21.69
N ASN A 40 1.15 11.98 -22.99
CA ASN A 40 0.03 11.27 -23.62
C ASN A 40 -0.13 9.83 -23.11
N ASP A 41 0.97 9.15 -22.77
CA ASP A 41 0.95 7.77 -22.30
C ASP A 41 0.36 7.68 -20.88
N THR A 42 0.76 8.58 -19.98
CA THR A 42 0.21 8.65 -18.62
C THR A 42 -1.24 9.14 -18.61
N GLN A 43 -1.61 10.06 -19.49
CA GLN A 43 -3.00 10.44 -19.66
C GLN A 43 -3.86 9.24 -20.09
N LEU A 44 -3.43 8.52 -21.13
CA LEU A 44 -4.13 7.31 -21.61
C LEU A 44 -4.23 6.24 -20.51
N PHE A 45 -3.18 6.06 -19.71
CA PHE A 45 -3.17 5.14 -18.57
C PHE A 45 -4.30 5.43 -17.58
N PHE A 46 -4.47 6.69 -17.17
CA PHE A 46 -5.52 7.09 -16.22
C PHE A 46 -6.91 7.12 -16.87
N GLU A 47 -7.03 7.47 -18.15
CA GLU A 47 -8.30 7.39 -18.89
C GLU A 47 -8.83 5.95 -18.95
N ARG A 48 -7.97 4.96 -19.25
CA ARG A 48 -8.38 3.55 -19.27
C ARG A 48 -8.68 3.00 -17.89
N MET A 49 -7.95 3.44 -16.88
CA MET A 49 -8.28 3.12 -15.50
C MET A 49 -9.68 3.64 -15.13
N SER A 50 -9.96 4.91 -15.43
CA SER A 50 -11.28 5.51 -15.18
C SER A 50 -12.40 4.81 -15.93
N GLU A 51 -12.18 4.45 -17.20
CA GLU A 51 -13.15 3.72 -18.03
C GLU A 51 -13.48 2.35 -17.43
N LYS A 52 -12.47 1.62 -16.93
CA LYS A 52 -12.66 0.32 -16.27
C LYS A 52 -13.42 0.49 -14.95
N LEU A 53 -13.02 1.43 -14.10
CA LEU A 53 -13.68 1.69 -12.82
C LEU A 53 -15.14 2.11 -12.97
N ALA A 54 -15.50 2.73 -14.10
CA ALA A 54 -16.89 3.08 -14.39
C ALA A 54 -17.80 1.86 -14.65
N HIS A 55 -17.24 0.71 -15.03
CA HIS A 55 -18.01 -0.48 -15.43
C HIS A 55 -17.76 -1.71 -14.55
N TRP A 56 -16.65 -1.74 -13.81
CA TRP A 56 -16.23 -2.91 -13.04
C TRP A 56 -16.03 -2.50 -11.57
N TYR A 57 -16.63 -3.27 -10.67
CA TYR A 57 -16.33 -3.16 -9.24
C TYR A 57 -14.97 -3.81 -9.00
N THR A 58 -13.92 -2.99 -8.98
CA THR A 58 -12.52 -3.40 -8.76
C THR A 58 -11.75 -2.24 -8.14
N PRO A 59 -10.74 -2.48 -7.27
CA PRO A 59 -9.91 -1.41 -6.76
C PRO A 59 -9.04 -0.82 -7.87
N ASP A 60 -8.85 0.48 -7.83
CA ASP A 60 -7.98 1.25 -8.73
C ASP A 60 -6.56 0.69 -8.78
N MET A 61 -5.96 0.38 -7.61
CA MET A 61 -4.65 -0.26 -7.51
C MET A 61 -4.55 -1.58 -8.31
N GLY A 62 -5.62 -2.37 -8.38
CA GLY A 62 -5.64 -3.63 -9.13
C GLY A 62 -5.49 -3.40 -10.64
N ILE A 63 -6.14 -2.36 -11.16
CA ILE A 63 -5.99 -1.93 -12.55
C ILE A 63 -4.60 -1.33 -12.77
N MET A 64 -4.11 -0.48 -11.86
CA MET A 64 -2.78 0.11 -11.97
C MET A 64 -1.67 -0.94 -12.03
N ILE A 65 -1.72 -1.96 -11.16
CA ILE A 65 -0.81 -3.12 -11.17
C ILE A 65 -0.86 -3.80 -12.53
N GLN A 66 -2.06 -4.13 -13.01
CA GLN A 66 -2.22 -4.83 -14.28
C GLN A 66 -1.63 -4.02 -15.44
N GLN A 67 -1.93 -2.73 -15.52
CA GLN A 67 -1.45 -1.86 -16.59
C GLN A 67 0.07 -1.70 -16.52
N CYS A 68 0.66 -1.46 -15.35
CA CYS A 68 2.11 -1.31 -15.19
C CYS A 68 2.91 -2.57 -15.55
N HIS A 69 2.34 -3.76 -15.32
CA HIS A 69 3.03 -5.01 -15.63
C HIS A 69 2.81 -5.50 -17.07
N THR A 70 1.75 -5.04 -17.76
CA THR A 70 1.41 -5.54 -19.10
C THR A 70 1.61 -4.53 -20.22
N TRP A 71 1.59 -3.24 -19.92
CA TRP A 71 1.80 -2.19 -20.90
C TRP A 71 3.28 -1.86 -21.00
N LYS A 72 3.74 -1.50 -22.21
CA LYS A 72 5.10 -1.00 -22.41
C LYS A 72 5.26 0.47 -21.99
N LYS A 73 4.16 1.22 -22.02
CA LYS A 73 4.07 2.65 -21.72
C LYS A 73 2.77 2.91 -20.95
N PRO A 74 2.75 3.79 -19.94
CA PRO A 74 3.90 4.52 -19.37
C PRO A 74 4.92 3.58 -18.71
N VAL A 75 6.20 3.96 -18.67
CA VAL A 75 7.22 3.18 -17.95
C VAL A 75 7.01 3.39 -16.45
N CYS A 76 6.58 2.33 -15.76
CA CYS A 76 6.34 2.36 -14.33
C CYS A 76 7.60 2.06 -13.52
N ALA A 77 7.76 2.74 -12.40
CA ALA A 77 8.73 2.46 -11.34
C ALA A 77 8.06 2.50 -9.96
N TYR A 78 8.81 2.13 -8.93
CA TYR A 78 8.29 2.04 -7.57
C TYR A 78 9.11 2.89 -6.60
N ILE A 79 8.41 3.63 -5.75
CA ILE A 79 9.00 4.44 -4.70
C ILE A 79 9.62 3.50 -3.66
N PRO A 80 10.88 3.73 -3.24
CA PRO A 80 11.49 2.92 -2.20
C PRO A 80 10.70 2.97 -0.89
N HIS A 81 10.69 1.83 -0.21
CA HIS A 81 10.05 1.62 1.06
C HIS A 81 10.50 2.60 2.17
N ASN A 82 11.77 3.03 2.19
CA ASN A 82 12.25 4.04 3.14
C ASN A 82 11.69 5.45 2.88
N VAL A 83 11.00 5.68 1.76
CA VAL A 83 10.30 6.94 1.44
C VAL A 83 8.82 6.84 1.75
N VAL A 84 8.16 5.87 1.12
CA VAL A 84 6.73 5.61 1.29
C VAL A 84 6.56 4.14 1.63
N TYR A 85 5.82 3.86 2.70
CA TYR A 85 5.49 2.49 3.08
C TYR A 85 4.00 2.35 3.40
N SER A 86 3.48 1.15 3.16
CA SER A 86 2.16 0.74 3.62
C SER A 86 2.08 0.67 5.16
N TRP A 87 0.88 0.47 5.69
CA TRP A 87 0.65 0.12 7.09
C TRP A 87 1.42 -1.14 7.51
N GLU A 88 1.79 -1.99 6.54
CA GLU A 88 2.61 -3.20 6.72
C GLU A 88 3.91 -2.92 7.51
N TRP A 89 4.50 -1.71 7.41
CA TRP A 89 5.73 -1.34 8.15
C TRP A 89 5.58 -1.55 9.66
N MET A 90 4.43 -1.18 10.23
CA MET A 90 4.19 -1.31 11.66
C MET A 90 4.19 -2.77 12.15
N PHE A 91 4.12 -3.72 11.22
CA PHE A 91 4.09 -5.16 11.47
C PHE A 91 5.42 -5.86 11.13
N THR A 92 6.43 -5.10 10.68
CA THR A 92 7.79 -5.62 10.43
C THR A 92 8.69 -5.37 11.65
N GLU A 93 10.02 -5.47 11.49
CA GLU A 93 10.99 -5.08 12.52
C GLU A 93 11.00 -3.56 12.81
N GLN A 94 10.19 -2.76 12.10
CA GLN A 94 10.05 -1.30 12.27
C GLN A 94 11.40 -0.55 12.19
N LYS A 95 12.30 -1.01 11.32
CA LYS A 95 13.56 -0.34 11.01
C LYS A 95 13.34 0.74 9.96
N ASP A 96 14.21 1.76 9.97
CA ASP A 96 14.26 2.85 8.99
C ASP A 96 12.86 3.43 8.67
N PRO A 97 12.23 4.15 9.60
CA PRO A 97 10.86 4.62 9.44
C PRO A 97 10.67 5.44 8.16
N PRO A 98 9.59 5.22 7.40
CA PRO A 98 9.36 5.92 6.14
C PRO A 98 8.98 7.38 6.40
N TYR A 99 9.26 8.25 5.42
CA TYR A 99 8.84 9.66 5.47
C TYR A 99 7.32 9.81 5.35
N LEU A 100 6.67 8.96 4.55
CA LEU A 100 5.23 8.87 4.36
C LEU A 100 4.74 7.45 4.65
N MET A 101 3.66 7.34 5.40
CA MET A 101 3.04 6.06 5.68
C MET A 101 1.56 6.09 5.36
N GLN A 102 1.11 5.14 4.54
CA GLN A 102 -0.30 4.97 4.23
C GLN A 102 -0.96 4.07 5.28
N LEU A 103 -1.89 4.65 6.01
CA LEU A 103 -2.63 3.96 7.06
C LEU A 103 -4.04 3.63 6.57
N ASP A 104 -4.13 2.66 5.66
CA ASP A 104 -5.38 2.02 5.25
C ASP A 104 -5.67 0.71 6.02
N CYS A 105 -5.14 0.65 7.25
CA CYS A 105 -5.42 -0.32 8.30
C CYS A 105 -6.88 -0.25 8.79
N GLU A 106 -7.52 -1.41 9.00
CA GLU A 106 -8.76 -1.75 9.72
C GLU A 106 -9.74 -0.62 10.08
N THR A 107 -11.03 -0.87 9.92
CA THR A 107 -12.04 -0.25 10.79
C THR A 107 -12.73 -1.39 11.51
N ASP A 108 -12.46 -1.60 12.80
CA ASP A 108 -13.23 -2.49 13.68
C ASP A 108 -14.68 -1.97 13.89
N GLY A 109 -15.31 -1.41 12.85
CA GLY A 109 -16.51 -0.59 12.93
C GLY A 109 -16.30 0.85 13.44
N GLY A 110 -15.07 1.24 13.78
CA GLY A 110 -14.70 2.61 14.20
C GLY A 110 -14.24 3.50 13.03
N SER A 111 -14.04 4.80 13.27
CA SER A 111 -13.49 5.70 12.24
C SER A 111 -11.97 5.50 12.05
N LYS A 112 -11.45 5.80 10.86
CA LYS A 112 -10.00 5.79 10.57
C LYS A 112 -9.21 6.59 11.61
N LEU A 113 -9.73 7.75 12.04
CA LEU A 113 -9.09 8.60 13.06
C LEU A 113 -8.96 7.91 14.43
N MET A 114 -9.96 7.13 14.85
CA MET A 114 -9.89 6.39 16.11
C MET A 114 -8.80 5.31 16.06
N GLN A 115 -8.61 4.66 14.90
CA GLN A 115 -7.55 3.67 14.69
C GLN A 115 -6.16 4.31 14.77
N LEU A 116 -5.98 5.44 14.07
CA LEU A 116 -4.76 6.25 14.16
C LEU A 116 -4.42 6.61 15.62
N GLY A 117 -5.44 7.01 16.40
CA GLY A 117 -5.27 7.28 17.81
C GLY A 117 -4.82 6.07 18.64
N ARG A 118 -5.25 4.84 18.29
CA ARG A 118 -4.79 3.61 18.98
C ARG A 118 -3.30 3.34 18.75
N TYR A 119 -2.77 3.68 17.57
CA TYR A 119 -1.34 3.59 17.26
C TYR A 119 -0.52 4.76 17.83
N GLY A 120 -1.19 5.75 18.44
CA GLY A 120 -0.55 6.95 18.98
C GLY A 120 -0.41 8.09 17.96
N PHE A 121 -1.07 8.00 16.81
CA PHE A 121 -1.07 8.99 15.74
C PHE A 121 -2.27 9.96 15.83
N HIS A 122 -2.60 10.42 17.05
CA HIS A 122 -3.59 11.45 17.27
C HIS A 122 -2.91 12.77 17.61
N PHE A 123 -2.80 13.65 16.62
CA PHE A 123 -1.97 14.86 16.69
C PHE A 123 -2.76 16.16 16.87
N VAL A 124 -4.08 16.08 17.01
CA VAL A 124 -4.95 17.27 17.05
C VAL A 124 -5.66 17.30 18.40
N ASN A 125 -5.64 18.46 19.05
CA ASN A 125 -6.41 18.72 20.27
C ASN A 125 -7.90 18.92 19.93
N PRO A 126 -8.81 18.83 20.91
CA PRO A 126 -10.25 19.03 20.66
C PRO A 126 -10.62 20.40 20.06
N ASP A 127 -9.76 21.40 20.25
CA ASP A 127 -9.91 22.76 19.70
C ASP A 127 -9.36 22.90 18.27
N GLY A 128 -8.83 21.82 17.68
CA GLY A 128 -8.24 21.81 16.33
C GLY A 128 -6.76 22.20 16.29
N SER A 129 -6.14 22.57 17.41
CA SER A 129 -4.72 22.90 17.47
C SER A 129 -3.82 21.66 17.43
N CYS A 130 -2.55 21.82 17.02
CA CYS A 130 -1.58 20.73 17.00
C CYS A 130 -1.16 20.34 18.43
N ASN A 131 -1.14 19.04 18.71
CA ASN A 131 -0.58 18.47 19.93
C ASN A 131 0.89 18.11 19.71
N GLU A 132 1.79 19.08 19.93
CA GLU A 132 3.23 18.91 19.70
C GLU A 132 3.85 17.77 20.53
N ARG A 133 3.33 17.53 21.74
CA ARG A 133 3.78 16.43 22.59
C ARG A 133 3.49 15.08 21.95
N ASN A 134 2.29 14.88 21.42
CA ASN A 134 1.93 13.64 20.74
C ASN A 134 2.75 13.45 19.46
N VAL A 135 3.03 14.52 18.72
CA VAL A 135 3.91 14.48 17.54
C VAL A 135 5.32 14.04 17.94
N ALA A 136 5.91 14.64 18.98
CA ALA A 136 7.25 14.29 19.46
C ALA A 136 7.32 12.83 19.95
N MET A 137 6.31 12.37 20.70
CA MET A 137 6.21 10.99 21.15
C MET A 137 6.08 10.00 19.99
N ALA A 138 5.28 10.33 18.97
CA ALA A 138 5.13 9.48 17.79
C ALA A 138 6.44 9.38 17.01
N LYS A 139 7.15 10.50 16.80
CA LYS A 139 8.48 10.50 16.16
C LYS A 139 9.46 9.59 16.89
N GLN A 140 9.55 9.74 18.22
CA GLN A 140 10.44 8.90 19.03
C GLN A 140 10.08 7.41 18.93
N LYS A 141 8.78 7.07 18.91
CA LYS A 141 8.33 5.68 18.75
C LYS A 141 8.68 5.11 17.38
N MET A 142 8.51 5.89 16.32
CA MET A 142 8.85 5.52 14.96
C MET A 142 10.36 5.28 14.82
N GLU A 143 11.19 6.19 15.34
CA GLU A 143 12.65 6.09 15.32
C GLU A 143 13.17 4.90 16.12
N ASN A 144 12.53 4.59 17.25
CA ASN A 144 12.90 3.46 18.10
C ASN A 144 12.33 2.11 17.63
N GLY A 145 11.48 2.08 16.61
CA GLY A 145 10.78 0.84 16.19
C GLY A 145 9.87 0.26 17.28
N THR A 146 9.20 1.13 18.06
CA THR A 146 8.36 0.75 19.21
C THR A 146 6.90 1.16 19.04
N VAL A 147 6.43 1.26 17.79
CA VAL A 147 5.02 1.49 17.50
C VAL A 147 4.26 0.24 17.91
N GLU A 148 3.66 0.29 19.10
CA GLU A 148 2.78 -0.75 19.59
C GLU A 148 1.52 -0.78 18.72
N VAL A 149 1.52 -1.66 17.73
CA VAL A 149 0.27 -2.14 17.19
C VAL A 149 -0.33 -3.03 18.28
N LYS A 150 -1.24 -2.48 19.09
CA LYS A 150 -2.05 -3.30 19.99
C LYS A 150 -2.81 -4.30 19.14
N MET A 151 -2.20 -5.48 18.96
CA MET A 151 -2.88 -6.72 18.69
C MET A 151 -3.93 -6.78 19.77
N THR A 152 -5.19 -6.52 19.42
CA THR A 152 -6.27 -6.99 20.26
C THR A 152 -5.93 -8.45 20.55
N LYS A 153 -5.73 -8.79 21.84
CA LYS A 153 -5.56 -10.18 22.29
C LYS A 153 -6.79 -11.04 21.94
N THR A 154 -7.85 -10.42 21.45
CA THR A 154 -9.00 -11.02 20.77
C THR A 154 -8.72 -11.15 19.29
N LEU A 155 -9.06 -12.33 18.73
CA LEU A 155 -8.87 -12.75 17.34
C LEU A 155 -8.82 -11.61 16.31
N PRO A 156 -7.93 -11.68 15.29
CA PRO A 156 -7.91 -10.72 14.19
C PRO A 156 -9.32 -10.56 13.60
N SER A 157 -9.69 -9.34 13.21
CA SER A 157 -10.97 -9.09 12.56
C SER A 157 -11.13 -10.02 11.35
N TRP A 158 -12.36 -10.42 11.03
CA TRP A 158 -12.63 -11.35 9.91
C TRP A 158 -12.01 -10.85 8.60
N GLY A 159 -12.15 -9.55 8.31
CA GLY A 159 -11.53 -8.91 7.15
C GLY A 159 -10.01 -9.05 7.15
N ARG A 160 -9.34 -8.87 8.30
CA ARG A 160 -7.87 -9.01 8.37
C ARG A 160 -7.39 -10.44 8.22
N LEU A 161 -8.14 -11.42 8.72
CA LEU A 161 -7.84 -12.82 8.47
C LEU A 161 -7.99 -13.15 6.98
N GLN A 162 -9.04 -12.63 6.34
CA GLN A 162 -9.23 -12.75 4.89
C GLN A 162 -8.06 -12.10 4.11
N PHE A 163 -7.65 -10.88 4.45
CA PHE A 163 -6.52 -10.19 3.82
C PHE A 163 -5.20 -10.97 3.99
N LYS A 164 -4.89 -11.42 5.22
CA LYS A 164 -3.68 -12.21 5.48
C LYS A 164 -3.68 -13.54 4.73
N ALA A 165 -4.80 -14.25 4.75
CA ALA A 165 -4.93 -15.52 4.04
C ALA A 165 -4.80 -15.33 2.51
N TYR A 166 -5.47 -14.31 1.97
CA TYR A 166 -5.38 -13.95 0.56
C TYR A 166 -3.94 -13.60 0.17
N TRP A 167 -3.24 -12.74 0.92
CA TRP A 167 -1.86 -12.39 0.63
C TRP A 167 -0.91 -13.58 0.75
N TYR A 168 -1.08 -14.44 1.74
CA TYR A 168 -0.29 -15.66 1.86
C TYR A 168 -0.46 -16.57 0.64
N ILE A 169 -1.70 -16.77 0.18
CA ILE A 169 -2.01 -17.55 -1.03
C ILE A 169 -1.37 -16.88 -2.26
N VAL A 170 -1.49 -15.57 -2.39
CA VAL A 170 -0.92 -14.81 -3.50
C VAL A 170 0.60 -14.91 -3.52
N ASP A 171 1.28 -14.65 -2.41
CA ASP A 171 2.74 -14.75 -2.32
C ASP A 171 3.20 -16.17 -2.69
N TYR A 172 2.47 -17.22 -2.26
CA TYR A 172 2.74 -18.60 -2.64
C TYR A 172 2.55 -18.86 -4.15
N MET A 173 1.48 -18.34 -4.75
CA MET A 173 1.22 -18.46 -6.19
C MET A 173 2.31 -17.73 -7.01
N LEU A 174 2.72 -16.54 -6.57
CA LEU A 174 3.78 -15.75 -7.20
C LEU A 174 5.15 -16.42 -7.09
N TRP A 175 5.37 -17.24 -6.06
CA TRP A 175 6.61 -18.00 -5.87
C TRP A 175 6.82 -19.11 -6.91
N THR A 176 5.76 -19.51 -7.64
CA THR A 176 5.86 -20.58 -8.64
C THR A 176 6.65 -20.08 -9.86
N PRO A 177 7.79 -20.70 -10.23
CA PRO A 177 8.59 -20.25 -11.37
C PRO A 177 7.78 -20.23 -12.67
N ILE A 178 8.03 -19.24 -13.52
CA ILE A 178 7.36 -19.01 -14.82
C ILE A 178 5.88 -18.63 -14.65
N ILE A 179 5.06 -19.51 -14.05
CA ILE A 179 3.63 -19.28 -13.87
C ILE A 179 3.37 -18.03 -13.03
N GLY A 180 4.12 -17.84 -11.94
CA GLY A 180 4.01 -16.70 -11.05
C GLY A 180 4.16 -15.36 -11.77
N GLU A 181 5.13 -15.23 -12.67
CA GLU A 181 5.33 -14.02 -13.48
C GLU A 181 4.16 -13.76 -14.43
N TYR A 182 3.63 -14.79 -15.08
CA TYR A 182 2.48 -14.64 -15.99
C TYR A 182 1.19 -14.23 -15.28
N ILE A 183 0.98 -14.70 -14.05
CA ILE A 183 -0.23 -14.41 -13.28
C ILE A 183 -0.11 -13.14 -12.42
N LYS A 184 1.12 -12.68 -12.12
CA LYS A 184 1.41 -11.48 -11.30
C LYS A 184 0.55 -10.26 -11.66
N PRO A 185 0.34 -9.90 -12.93
CA PRO A 185 -0.46 -8.73 -13.29
C PRO A 185 -1.95 -8.87 -13.01
N TYR A 186 -2.45 -10.12 -12.90
CA TYR A 186 -3.89 -10.41 -12.86
C TYR A 186 -4.37 -10.79 -11.46
N LEU A 187 -3.49 -11.30 -10.61
CA LEU A 187 -3.84 -11.77 -9.27
C LEU A 187 -4.45 -10.67 -8.38
N ALA A 188 -3.99 -9.42 -8.51
CA ALA A 188 -4.56 -8.29 -7.78
C ALA A 188 -6.02 -8.00 -8.18
N MET A 189 -6.35 -8.13 -9.47
CA MET A 189 -7.73 -7.95 -9.95
C MET A 189 -8.64 -9.13 -9.56
N ILE A 190 -8.12 -10.36 -9.63
CA ILE A 190 -8.88 -11.59 -9.29
C ILE A 190 -9.10 -11.70 -7.77
N GLY A 191 -8.11 -11.29 -6.98
CA GLY A 191 -8.18 -11.35 -5.52
C GLY A 191 -9.33 -10.60 -4.90
N PHE A 192 -9.71 -9.49 -5.53
CA PHE A 192 -10.87 -8.73 -5.11
C PHE A 192 -12.18 -9.52 -5.24
N ILE A 193 -12.31 -10.31 -6.30
CA ILE A 193 -13.46 -11.22 -6.48
C ILE A 193 -13.49 -12.23 -5.33
N LEU A 194 -12.35 -12.81 -4.98
CA LEU A 194 -12.23 -13.78 -3.88
C LEU A 194 -12.54 -13.15 -2.52
N MET A 195 -12.11 -11.91 -2.26
CA MET A 195 -12.34 -11.21 -0.98
C MET A 195 -13.78 -10.70 -0.79
N ILE A 196 -14.57 -10.56 -1.85
CA ILE A 196 -16.01 -10.21 -1.75
C ILE A 196 -16.88 -11.46 -1.59
N THR A 197 -16.45 -12.60 -2.13
CA THR A 197 -17.26 -13.83 -2.17
C THR A 197 -17.12 -14.74 -0.95
N ILE A 198 -16.20 -14.44 -0.02
CA ILE A 198 -15.95 -15.18 1.24
C ILE A 198 -16.41 -14.33 2.42
#